data_AF-A0A7Y0Z4E3-F1
#
_entry.id   AF-A0A7Y0Z4E3-F1
#
_cell.length_a   1.000
_cell.length_b   1.000
_cell.length_c   1.000
_cell.angle_alpha   90.00
_cell.angle_beta   90.00
_cell.angle_gamma   90.00
#
_symmetry.space_group_name_H-M   'P 1'
#
loop_
_entity.id
_entity.type
_entity.pdbx_description
1 polymer ?
#
loop_
_entity_poly.entity_id
_entity_poly.type
_entity_poly.pdbx_seq_one_letter_code
_entity_poly.pdbx_strand_id
1 'polypeptide(L)'
;MLSPYAHAPATARHLVPSVEPVKPKPSPYDPPADLSPGARDVRTHILLQKGDVTFSREITWSTAYPGKPKIVANQLKVETGNDDDIIRVRSWPGDKLQFIVNGQSYVVDIPPQQSLNNNLLIKTNGGNDTVIVEDDVKHYVLIEGGDGDDRLQAGAGPTGLLGQDGNDTLRLGSGFGVAQGGDGNDRLYGGSGPTILFGEAGDDHLQAGFSSAHKWNLLNGGPGDDTLLGGSGDNYLHGEGGDDELVGHDRTSFFTGEGNDRIRNNRSKDRIFAGANDHFDTTQGSAFTEVKPSTTGQ
;
A
#
# COMPACT_ATOMS: atom_id res chain seq x y z
N MET A 1 92.61 14.92 33.73
CA MET A 1 91.87 15.77 32.77
C MET A 1 90.40 15.41 32.87
N LEU A 2 89.58 16.41 33.24
CA LEU A 2 88.18 16.68 32.86
C LEU A 2 87.14 15.54 32.72
N SER A 3 86.10 15.65 33.57
CA SER A 3 84.68 15.19 33.53
C SER A 3 84.00 15.34 32.14
N PRO A 4 82.74 14.87 31.85
CA PRO A 4 81.62 14.72 32.79
C PRO A 4 80.58 13.57 32.61
N TYR A 5 79.74 13.47 33.64
CA TYR A 5 78.39 12.88 33.69
C TYR A 5 77.51 13.23 32.49
N ALA A 6 76.75 12.25 31.97
CA ALA A 6 75.64 12.46 31.06
C ALA A 6 74.30 12.15 31.76
N HIS A 7 73.48 13.19 31.93
CA HIS A 7 72.06 13.07 32.26
C HIS A 7 71.25 12.77 31.00
N ALA A 8 70.41 11.74 31.06
CA ALA A 8 69.40 11.48 30.04
C ALA A 8 68.21 12.44 30.23
N PRO A 9 67.64 13.03 29.16
CA PRO A 9 66.46 13.88 29.29
C PRO A 9 65.19 13.03 29.45
N ALA A 10 64.34 13.44 30.38
CA ALA A 10 63.00 12.91 30.53
C ALA A 10 62.15 13.26 29.29
N THR A 11 61.69 12.24 28.56
CA THR A 11 60.71 12.39 27.48
C THR A 11 59.39 12.90 28.04
N ALA A 12 58.99 14.11 27.63
CA ALA A 12 57.68 14.67 27.88
C ALA A 12 56.61 13.76 27.25
N ARG A 13 55.75 13.17 28.09
CA ARG A 13 54.55 12.46 27.63
C ARG A 13 53.60 13.50 27.02
N HIS A 14 53.43 13.46 25.69
CA HIS A 14 52.31 14.11 25.03
C HIS A 14 51.01 13.51 25.59
N LEU A 15 50.28 14.27 26.39
CA LEU A 15 48.91 13.96 26.76
C LEU A 15 48.06 14.15 25.51
N VAL A 16 47.70 13.04 24.86
CA VAL A 16 46.65 13.04 23.84
C VAL A 16 45.36 13.46 24.54
N PRO A 17 44.64 14.50 24.06
CA PRO A 17 43.35 14.87 24.64
C PRO A 17 42.42 13.65 24.58
N SER A 18 41.87 13.26 25.74
CA SER A 18 40.83 12.24 25.81
C SER A 18 39.64 12.75 25.00
N VAL A 19 39.41 12.18 23.81
CA VAL A 19 38.18 12.39 23.06
C VAL A 19 37.07 11.81 23.94
N GLU A 20 36.21 12.67 24.50
CA GLU A 20 35.03 12.19 25.21
C GLU A 20 34.24 11.27 24.27
N PRO A 21 33.86 10.06 24.71
CA PRO A 21 33.03 9.19 23.89
C PRO A 21 31.74 9.95 23.58
N VAL A 22 31.51 10.21 22.29
CA VAL A 22 30.25 10.78 21.79
C VAL A 22 29.14 9.89 22.34
N LYS A 23 28.31 10.43 23.25
CA LYS A 23 27.17 9.69 23.77
C LYS A 23 26.36 9.22 22.55
N PRO A 24 26.06 7.92 22.42
CA PRO A 24 25.25 7.46 21.31
C PRO A 24 23.95 8.26 21.31
N LYS A 25 23.55 8.75 20.13
CA LYS A 25 22.23 9.37 19.99
C LYS A 25 21.20 8.36 20.52
N PRO A 26 20.22 8.79 21.34
CA PRO A 26 19.17 7.90 21.82
C PRO A 26 18.56 7.16 20.65
N SER A 27 18.29 5.87 20.82
CA SER A 27 17.60 5.09 19.80
C SER A 27 16.25 5.75 19.53
N PRO A 28 15.76 5.81 18.28
CA PRO A 28 14.39 6.25 18.02
C PRO A 28 13.34 5.34 18.69
N TYR A 29 13.77 4.17 19.17
CA TYR A 29 12.97 3.23 19.95
C TYR A 29 13.12 3.37 21.47
N ASP A 30 13.85 4.38 21.94
CA ASP A 30 13.86 4.77 23.35
C ASP A 30 12.71 5.79 23.60
N PRO A 31 11.93 5.67 24.69
CA PRO A 31 10.85 6.59 24.97
C PRO A 31 11.36 8.05 25.08
N PRO A 32 10.77 9.00 24.34
CA PRO A 32 11.04 10.42 24.53
C PRO A 32 10.73 10.86 25.97
N ALA A 33 11.54 11.77 26.51
CA ALA A 33 11.36 12.27 27.89
C ALA A 33 10.14 13.22 28.04
N ASP A 34 9.61 13.70 26.92
CA ASP A 34 8.58 14.74 26.82
C ASP A 34 7.20 14.20 26.40
N LEU A 35 6.96 12.90 26.56
CA LEU A 35 5.67 12.28 26.23
C LEU A 35 4.54 12.77 27.15
N SER A 36 3.38 13.03 26.56
CA SER A 36 2.20 13.50 27.28
C SER A 36 1.52 12.33 28.02
N PRO A 37 1.18 12.44 29.32
CA PRO A 37 0.49 11.37 30.05
C PRO A 37 -0.90 11.05 29.48
N GLY A 38 -1.20 9.76 29.30
CA GLY A 38 -2.48 9.28 28.76
C GLY A 38 -2.69 9.54 27.27
N ALA A 39 -1.70 10.08 26.56
CA ALA A 39 -1.81 10.48 25.16
C ALA A 39 -1.16 9.48 24.19
N ARG A 40 -1.41 9.73 22.90
CA ARG A 40 -0.61 9.19 21.79
C ARG A 40 0.22 10.32 21.20
N ASP A 41 1.53 10.14 21.14
CA ASP A 41 2.47 11.12 20.59
C ASP A 41 3.19 10.53 19.38
N VAL A 42 3.22 11.26 18.26
CA VAL A 42 3.93 10.85 17.03
C VAL A 42 5.30 11.52 16.99
N ARG A 43 6.32 10.77 16.56
CA ARG A 43 7.69 11.26 16.35
C ARG A 43 8.19 10.83 14.96
N THR A 44 8.48 11.82 14.12
CA THR A 44 9.02 11.61 12.78
C THR A 44 10.55 11.72 12.81
N HIS A 45 11.22 10.71 12.26
CA HIS A 45 12.68 10.64 12.19
C HIS A 45 13.11 10.53 10.73
N ILE A 46 13.81 11.54 10.21
CA ILE A 46 14.37 11.48 8.85
C ILE A 46 15.57 10.52 8.86
N LEU A 47 15.50 9.49 8.03
CA LEU A 47 16.57 8.48 7.86
C LEU A 47 17.50 8.86 6.72
N LEU A 48 16.93 9.41 5.64
CA LEU A 48 17.63 9.89 4.45
C LEU A 48 16.82 11.01 3.82
N GLN A 49 17.51 12.03 3.32
CA GLN A 49 16.93 13.01 2.40
C GLN A 49 17.98 13.33 1.34
N LYS A 50 17.68 13.06 0.08
CA LYS A 50 18.59 13.27 -1.05
C LYS A 50 17.81 13.68 -2.29
N GLY A 51 17.91 14.95 -2.64
CA GLY A 51 17.06 15.51 -3.69
C GLY A 51 15.61 15.54 -3.22
N ASP A 52 14.73 15.04 -4.06
CA ASP A 52 13.30 14.79 -3.84
C ASP A 52 13.02 13.50 -3.06
N VAL A 53 13.96 12.55 -3.00
CA VAL A 53 13.76 11.30 -2.27
C VAL A 53 13.96 11.49 -0.76
N THR A 54 12.93 11.17 0.02
CA THR A 54 12.96 11.19 1.49
C THR A 54 12.56 9.84 2.07
N PHE A 55 13.39 9.32 2.98
CA PHE A 55 13.02 8.19 3.84
C PHE A 55 12.84 8.70 5.25
N SER A 56 11.70 8.43 5.86
CA SER A 56 11.41 8.80 7.23
C SER A 56 10.75 7.66 8.01
N ARG A 57 10.82 7.73 9.33
CA ARG A 57 10.18 6.77 10.23
C ARG A 57 9.30 7.49 11.24
N GLU A 58 8.01 7.17 11.23
CA GLU A 58 7.03 7.73 12.15
C GLU A 58 6.72 6.71 13.25
N ILE A 59 7.00 7.09 14.49
CA ILE A 59 6.82 6.24 15.67
C ILE A 59 5.74 6.87 16.55
N THR A 60 4.67 6.11 16.77
CA THR A 60 3.59 6.51 17.68
C THR A 60 3.81 5.86 19.04
N TRP A 61 4.03 6.71 20.04
CA TRP A 61 4.16 6.33 21.44
C TRP A 61 2.81 6.44 22.14
N SER A 62 2.50 5.49 23.01
CA SER A 62 1.33 5.52 23.89
C SER A 62 1.77 5.42 25.35
N THR A 63 1.27 6.36 26.15
CA THR A 63 1.42 6.39 27.61
C THR A 63 0.13 5.97 28.33
N ALA A 64 -0.87 5.49 27.60
CA ALA A 64 -2.17 5.08 28.15
C ALA A 64 -2.11 3.77 28.96
N TYR A 65 -1.02 3.01 28.86
CA TYR A 65 -0.84 1.76 29.59
C TYR A 65 -0.05 2.00 30.89
N PRO A 66 -0.41 1.34 31.99
CA PRO A 66 0.40 1.40 33.21
C PRO A 66 1.80 0.85 32.95
N GLY A 67 2.83 1.59 33.37
CA GLY A 67 4.24 1.23 33.19
C GLY A 67 5.00 2.18 32.26
N LYS A 68 5.94 1.64 31.49
CA LYS A 68 6.75 2.41 30.53
C LYS A 68 5.93 2.71 29.26
N PRO A 69 6.15 3.87 28.60
CA PRO A 69 5.57 4.16 27.30
C PRO A 69 5.83 3.02 26.30
N LYS A 70 4.84 2.76 25.44
CA LYS A 70 4.91 1.69 24.43
C LYS A 70 4.81 2.26 23.02
N ILE A 71 5.54 1.67 22.09
CA ILE A 71 5.34 1.93 20.66
C ILE A 71 4.08 1.19 20.22
N VAL A 72 3.11 1.91 19.66
CA VAL A 72 1.85 1.35 19.17
C VAL A 72 1.72 1.40 17.65
N ALA A 73 2.56 2.18 16.97
CA ALA A 73 2.72 2.15 15.52
C ALA A 73 4.14 2.55 15.14
N ASN A 74 4.64 1.99 14.05
CA ASN A 74 5.97 2.29 13.51
C ASN A 74 5.92 2.17 11.98
N GLN A 75 5.80 3.31 11.30
CA GLN A 75 5.67 3.37 9.86
C GLN A 75 7.02 3.75 9.25
N LEU A 76 7.45 2.99 8.24
CA LEU A 76 8.50 3.43 7.31
C LEU A 76 7.81 4.16 6.16
N LYS A 77 8.21 5.41 5.92
CA LYS A 77 7.69 6.22 4.82
C LYS A 77 8.79 6.53 3.81
N VAL A 78 8.48 6.34 2.54
CA VAL A 78 9.33 6.68 1.39
C VAL A 78 8.55 7.65 0.52
N GLU A 79 9.12 8.82 0.26
CA GLU A 79 8.49 9.89 -0.53
C GLU A 79 9.42 10.30 -1.68
N THR A 80 8.87 10.53 -2.86
CA THR A 80 9.58 11.07 -4.03
C THR A 80 8.93 12.35 -4.56
N GLY A 81 9.39 12.85 -5.72
CA GLY A 81 9.19 14.22 -6.18
C GLY A 81 7.91 14.43 -6.98
N ASN A 82 7.96 15.27 -8.00
CA ASN A 82 6.88 15.43 -8.98
C ASN A 82 7.34 14.97 -10.38
N ASP A 83 8.43 14.20 -10.45
CA ASP A 83 9.03 13.69 -11.67
C ASP A 83 8.68 12.20 -11.78
N ASP A 84 8.66 11.64 -13.00
CA ASP A 84 8.46 10.20 -13.18
C ASP A 84 9.51 9.38 -12.38
N ASP A 85 9.05 8.63 -11.38
CA ASP A 85 9.85 7.87 -10.45
C ASP A 85 9.73 6.36 -10.67
N ILE A 86 10.85 5.64 -10.53
CA ILE A 86 10.88 4.17 -10.56
C ILE A 86 11.38 3.66 -9.22
N ILE A 87 10.49 2.99 -8.49
CA ILE A 87 10.75 2.41 -7.18
C ILE A 87 10.58 0.89 -7.25
N ARG A 88 11.60 0.14 -6.82
CA ARG A 88 11.53 -1.31 -6.65
C ARG A 88 11.89 -1.69 -5.22
N VAL A 89 11.05 -2.49 -4.57
CA VAL A 89 11.20 -2.89 -3.16
C VAL A 89 11.29 -4.40 -3.06
N ARG A 90 12.29 -4.92 -2.35
CA ARG A 90 12.44 -6.36 -2.09
C ARG A 90 12.98 -6.65 -0.71
N SER A 91 12.74 -7.87 -0.23
CA SER A 91 13.34 -8.34 1.02
C SER A 91 14.87 -8.36 0.94
N TRP A 92 15.52 -8.05 2.06
CA TRP A 92 16.98 -8.04 2.19
C TRP A 92 17.42 -8.73 3.48
N PRO A 93 18.58 -9.41 3.52
CA PRO A 93 19.05 -10.12 4.71
C PRO A 93 19.10 -9.26 5.98
N GLY A 94 18.71 -9.87 7.11
CA GLY A 94 18.81 -9.27 8.44
C GLY A 94 17.68 -8.31 8.81
N ASP A 95 16.44 -8.69 8.51
CA ASP A 95 15.22 -7.89 8.74
C ASP A 95 15.29 -6.50 8.10
N LYS A 96 15.68 -6.46 6.81
CA LYS A 96 15.80 -5.22 6.04
C LYS A 96 14.97 -5.30 4.76
N LEU A 97 14.65 -4.14 4.21
CA LEU A 97 14.23 -4.02 2.82
C LEU A 97 15.30 -3.30 2.02
N GLN A 98 15.44 -3.69 0.76
CA GLN A 98 16.14 -2.90 -0.23
C GLN A 98 15.15 -2.14 -1.09
N PHE A 99 15.36 -0.85 -1.22
CA PHE A 99 14.69 0.04 -2.15
C PHE A 99 15.67 0.40 -3.27
N ILE A 100 15.21 0.33 -4.51
CA ILE A 100 15.92 0.86 -5.67
C ILE A 100 15.06 1.98 -6.20
N VAL A 101 15.46 3.23 -5.97
CA VAL A 101 14.75 4.44 -6.41
C VAL A 101 15.59 5.12 -7.48
N ASN A 102 15.07 5.23 -8.70
CA ASN A 102 15.75 5.84 -9.86
C ASN A 102 17.17 5.28 -10.06
N GLY A 103 17.29 3.95 -9.90
CA GLY A 103 18.55 3.21 -10.04
C GLY A 103 19.49 3.27 -8.81
N GLN A 104 19.17 4.05 -7.78
CA GLN A 104 19.95 4.14 -6.55
C GLN A 104 19.43 3.17 -5.49
N SER A 105 20.34 2.41 -4.87
CA SER A 105 20.00 1.39 -3.87
C SER A 105 20.10 1.94 -2.43
N TYR A 106 19.04 1.72 -1.65
CA TYR A 106 18.96 2.02 -0.23
C TYR A 106 18.55 0.76 0.54
N VAL A 107 19.21 0.49 1.66
CA VAL A 107 18.88 -0.66 2.52
C VAL A 107 18.46 -0.12 3.88
N VAL A 108 17.22 -0.43 4.28
CA VAL A 108 16.60 0.14 5.47
C VAL A 108 16.16 -0.98 6.41
N ASP A 109 16.48 -0.80 7.69
CA ASP A 109 16.04 -1.70 8.76
C ASP A 109 14.54 -1.69 8.93
N ILE A 110 13.93 -2.88 8.93
CA ILE A 110 12.58 -3.09 9.42
C ILE A 110 12.68 -3.75 10.79
N PRO A 111 12.46 -3.00 11.88
CA PRO A 111 12.49 -3.59 13.20
C PRO A 111 11.47 -4.73 13.26
N PRO A 112 11.83 -5.87 13.89
CA PRO A 112 10.90 -6.97 14.09
C PRO A 112 9.62 -6.45 14.75
N GLN A 113 8.48 -7.10 14.49
CA GLN A 113 7.13 -6.72 14.95
C GLN A 113 7.07 -6.51 16.47
N GLN A 114 7.50 -5.33 16.93
CA GLN A 114 7.32 -4.86 18.30
C GLN A 114 5.98 -4.14 18.46
N SER A 115 5.32 -3.78 17.35
CA SER A 115 4.00 -3.16 17.29
C SER A 115 3.07 -3.93 16.34
N LEU A 116 1.77 -3.84 16.59
CA LEU A 116 0.74 -4.43 15.73
C LEU A 116 0.66 -3.76 14.34
N ASN A 117 1.31 -2.60 14.16
CA ASN A 117 1.21 -1.76 12.96
C ASN A 117 2.61 -1.33 12.46
N ASN A 118 3.40 -2.31 12.01
CA ASN A 118 4.63 -2.05 11.25
C ASN A 118 4.30 -2.02 9.76
N ASN A 119 4.05 -0.82 9.22
CA ASN A 119 3.57 -0.62 7.86
C ASN A 119 4.61 0.13 7.03
N LEU A 120 4.67 -0.17 5.74
CA LEU A 120 5.42 0.59 4.74
C LEU A 120 4.45 1.52 4.02
N LEU A 121 4.77 2.80 3.93
CA LEU A 121 4.11 3.77 3.06
C LEU A 121 5.09 4.22 1.98
N ILE A 122 4.67 4.15 0.73
CA ILE A 122 5.38 4.72 -0.43
C ILE A 122 4.46 5.77 -1.03
N LYS A 123 4.96 6.98 -1.24
CA LYS A 123 4.21 8.08 -1.84
C LYS A 123 5.04 8.71 -2.94
N THR A 124 4.53 8.73 -4.18
CA THR A 124 5.30 9.28 -5.32
C THR A 124 4.88 10.68 -5.73
N ASN A 125 3.77 11.19 -5.18
CA ASN A 125 3.25 12.56 -5.33
C ASN A 125 2.84 12.93 -6.76
N GLY A 126 3.75 13.04 -7.72
CA GLY A 126 3.33 13.28 -9.10
C GLY A 126 4.37 12.87 -10.12
N GLY A 127 3.96 12.78 -11.39
CA GLY A 127 4.72 12.09 -12.43
C GLY A 127 4.04 10.77 -12.79
N ASN A 128 4.45 10.16 -13.90
CA ASN A 128 3.97 8.82 -14.26
C ASN A 128 4.90 7.77 -13.64
N ASP A 129 4.55 7.31 -12.47
CA ASP A 129 5.42 6.54 -11.60
C ASP A 129 5.32 5.03 -11.85
N THR A 130 6.34 4.31 -11.42
CA THR A 130 6.33 2.86 -11.38
C THR A 130 6.85 2.36 -10.05
N VAL A 131 5.96 1.78 -9.25
CA VAL A 131 6.30 1.17 -7.96
C VAL A 131 6.08 -0.33 -8.01
N ILE A 132 7.14 -1.11 -7.82
CA ILE A 132 7.10 -2.58 -7.80
C ILE A 132 7.57 -3.09 -6.45
N VAL A 133 6.65 -3.65 -5.69
CA VAL A 133 6.96 -4.42 -4.47
C VAL A 133 7.00 -5.90 -4.83
N GLU A 134 8.13 -6.54 -4.55
CA GLU A 134 8.34 -7.94 -4.89
C GLU A 134 7.52 -8.90 -4.01
N ASP A 135 7.23 -10.09 -4.55
CA ASP A 135 6.46 -11.14 -3.86
C ASP A 135 7.12 -11.63 -2.56
N ASP A 136 8.40 -11.38 -2.37
CA ASP A 136 9.14 -11.73 -1.15
C ASP A 136 8.89 -10.75 0.01
N VAL A 137 8.27 -9.59 -0.26
CA VAL A 137 7.85 -8.61 0.76
C VAL A 137 6.50 -9.02 1.34
N LYS A 138 6.48 -9.35 2.63
CA LYS A 138 5.27 -9.79 3.36
C LYS A 138 4.69 -8.75 4.32
N HIS A 139 5.30 -7.57 4.40
CA HIS A 139 4.84 -6.48 5.26
C HIS A 139 3.52 -5.90 4.76
N TYR A 140 2.79 -5.21 5.65
CA TYR A 140 1.70 -4.35 5.20
C TYR A 140 2.30 -3.20 4.39
N VAL A 141 1.78 -2.95 3.19
CA VAL A 141 2.22 -1.85 2.32
C VAL A 141 1.03 -0.97 1.94
N LEU A 142 1.21 0.34 1.99
CA LEU A 142 0.36 1.32 1.31
C LEU A 142 1.20 2.04 0.26
N ILE A 143 0.68 2.12 -0.96
CA ILE A 143 1.30 2.86 -2.06
C ILE A 143 0.29 3.91 -2.52
N GLU A 144 0.75 5.17 -2.54
CA GLU A 144 0.06 6.35 -3.07
C GLU A 144 0.82 6.78 -4.33
N GLY A 145 0.20 6.66 -5.50
CA GLY A 145 0.73 7.10 -6.78
C GLY A 145 0.77 8.63 -6.87
N GLY A 146 -0.41 9.26 -6.90
CA GLY A 146 -0.53 10.70 -6.89
C GLY A 146 -0.99 11.22 -8.24
N ASP A 147 -0.40 12.32 -8.71
CA ASP A 147 -0.77 12.90 -10.00
C ASP A 147 -0.01 12.23 -11.16
N GLY A 148 -0.68 11.53 -12.07
CA GLY A 148 -0.07 10.95 -13.27
C GLY A 148 -0.62 9.56 -13.61
N ASP A 149 -0.23 9.02 -14.76
CA ASP A 149 -0.61 7.66 -15.19
C ASP A 149 0.37 6.62 -14.59
N ASP A 150 0.05 6.11 -13.41
CA ASP A 150 0.92 5.30 -12.57
C ASP A 150 0.85 3.79 -12.81
N ARG A 151 1.92 3.09 -12.42
CA ARG A 151 2.02 1.62 -12.44
C ARG A 151 2.42 1.10 -11.07
N LEU A 152 1.43 0.61 -10.32
CA LEU A 152 1.62 0.16 -8.95
C LEU A 152 1.45 -1.36 -8.84
N GLN A 153 2.48 -2.06 -8.35
CA GLN A 153 2.44 -3.50 -8.09
C GLN A 153 2.75 -3.81 -6.63
N ALA A 154 1.83 -4.54 -6.01
CA ALA A 154 1.95 -5.04 -4.66
C ALA A 154 2.70 -6.37 -4.56
N GLY A 155 3.36 -6.58 -3.42
CA GLY A 155 3.93 -7.86 -3.04
C GLY A 155 2.91 -8.78 -2.37
N ALA A 156 3.39 -9.73 -1.58
CA ALA A 156 2.56 -10.79 -1.02
C ALA A 156 1.94 -10.48 0.35
N GLY A 157 2.31 -9.37 0.98
CA GLY A 157 1.70 -8.89 2.22
C GLY A 157 0.33 -8.22 2.00
N PRO A 158 -0.41 -7.91 3.08
CA PRO A 158 -1.61 -7.10 2.96
C PRO A 158 -1.27 -5.74 2.35
N THR A 159 -2.05 -5.26 1.39
CA THR A 159 -1.70 -4.06 0.62
C THR A 159 -2.88 -3.13 0.37
N GLY A 160 -2.64 -1.83 0.44
CA GLY A 160 -3.48 -0.79 -0.16
C GLY A 160 -2.74 -0.14 -1.34
N LEU A 161 -3.40 0.00 -2.49
CA LEU A 161 -2.92 0.76 -3.64
C LEU A 161 -3.91 1.89 -3.91
N LEU A 162 -3.41 3.12 -4.05
CA LEU A 162 -4.17 4.30 -4.42
C LEU A 162 -3.50 4.89 -5.68
N GLY A 163 -4.22 4.87 -6.81
CA GLY A 163 -3.77 5.46 -8.06
C GLY A 163 -3.78 6.99 -7.97
N GLN A 164 -4.97 7.52 -7.65
CA GLN A 164 -5.30 8.93 -7.51
C GLN A 164 -5.62 9.60 -8.85
N ASP A 165 -4.92 10.64 -9.27
CA ASP A 165 -5.31 11.41 -10.45
C ASP A 165 -4.58 10.86 -11.68
N GLY A 166 -5.26 10.25 -12.66
CA GLY A 166 -4.62 9.74 -13.87
C GLY A 166 -5.22 8.40 -14.34
N ASN A 167 -4.69 7.85 -15.43
CA ASN A 167 -5.10 6.53 -15.92
C ASN A 167 -4.09 5.48 -15.45
N ASP A 168 -4.40 4.87 -14.33
CA ASP A 168 -3.48 4.06 -13.58
C ASP A 168 -3.59 2.57 -13.91
N THR A 169 -2.53 1.84 -13.55
CA THR A 169 -2.51 0.38 -13.57
C THR A 169 -2.08 -0.17 -12.22
N LEU A 170 -3.03 -0.73 -11.49
CA LEU A 170 -2.86 -1.21 -10.13
C LEU A 170 -2.93 -2.74 -10.11
N ARG A 171 -1.93 -3.39 -9.53
CA ARG A 171 -1.87 -4.85 -9.43
C ARG A 171 -1.60 -5.32 -8.01
N LEU A 172 -2.60 -5.94 -7.42
CA LEU A 172 -2.50 -6.57 -6.10
C LEU A 172 -1.76 -7.92 -6.17
N GLY A 173 -1.10 -8.26 -5.08
CA GLY A 173 -0.37 -9.52 -4.93
C GLY A 173 -1.14 -10.59 -4.16
N SER A 174 -0.44 -11.53 -3.54
CA SER A 174 -1.09 -12.70 -2.95
C SER A 174 -1.78 -12.47 -1.60
N GLY A 175 -1.53 -11.33 -0.95
CA GLY A 175 -2.14 -10.96 0.33
C GLY A 175 -3.57 -10.44 0.18
N PHE A 176 -4.19 -10.06 1.30
CA PHE A 176 -5.43 -9.27 1.26
C PHE A 176 -5.12 -7.90 0.63
N GLY A 177 -5.83 -7.53 -0.43
CA GLY A 177 -5.53 -6.33 -1.19
C GLY A 177 -6.74 -5.42 -1.36
N VAL A 178 -6.51 -4.12 -1.24
CA VAL A 178 -7.46 -3.07 -1.60
C VAL A 178 -6.79 -2.17 -2.63
N ALA A 179 -7.47 -1.88 -3.73
CA ALA A 179 -7.02 -0.95 -4.76
C ALA A 179 -8.13 0.07 -5.07
N GLN A 180 -7.77 1.34 -5.17
CA GLN A 180 -8.63 2.43 -5.63
C GLN A 180 -7.94 3.08 -6.82
N GLY A 181 -8.65 3.16 -7.95
CA GLY A 181 -8.20 3.81 -9.17
C GLY A 181 -8.07 5.31 -8.94
N GLY A 182 -9.20 5.99 -8.84
CA GLY A 182 -9.28 7.41 -8.53
C GLY A 182 -9.99 8.15 -9.66
N ASP A 183 -9.41 9.26 -10.10
CA ASP A 183 -9.93 10.01 -11.24
C ASP A 183 -9.22 9.55 -12.52
N GLY A 184 -9.93 8.94 -13.47
CA GLY A 184 -9.37 8.52 -14.76
C GLY A 184 -9.86 7.15 -15.19
N ASN A 185 -9.36 6.65 -16.32
CA ASN A 185 -9.76 5.33 -16.84
C ASN A 185 -8.72 4.28 -16.45
N ASP A 186 -8.98 3.60 -15.35
CA ASP A 186 -8.02 2.79 -14.63
C ASP A 186 -8.07 1.30 -14.99
N ARG A 187 -6.98 0.60 -14.67
CA ARG A 187 -6.86 -0.85 -14.79
C ARG A 187 -6.46 -1.47 -13.47
N LEU A 188 -7.42 -2.11 -12.82
CA LEU A 188 -7.26 -2.71 -11.50
C LEU A 188 -7.27 -4.24 -11.59
N TYR A 189 -6.17 -4.85 -11.16
CA TYR A 189 -5.98 -6.29 -11.17
C TYR A 189 -5.82 -6.84 -9.75
N GLY A 190 -6.76 -7.67 -9.34
CA GLY A 190 -6.68 -8.45 -8.12
C GLY A 190 -5.61 -9.53 -8.19
N GLY A 191 -5.18 -9.96 -7.01
CA GLY A 191 -4.23 -11.06 -6.86
C GLY A 191 -4.88 -12.37 -6.45
N SER A 192 -4.06 -13.31 -5.96
CA SER A 192 -4.55 -14.62 -5.52
C SER A 192 -5.29 -14.59 -4.17
N GLY A 193 -5.08 -13.53 -3.37
CA GLY A 193 -5.78 -13.30 -2.10
C GLY A 193 -7.17 -12.68 -2.28
N PRO A 194 -7.94 -12.51 -1.18
CA PRO A 194 -9.18 -11.74 -1.22
C PRO A 194 -8.88 -10.29 -1.62
N THR A 195 -9.79 -9.70 -2.40
CA THR A 195 -9.52 -8.44 -3.09
C THR A 195 -10.73 -7.51 -3.02
N ILE A 196 -10.46 -6.22 -2.84
CA ILE A 196 -11.42 -5.14 -3.04
C ILE A 196 -10.85 -4.20 -4.10
N LEU A 197 -11.60 -3.93 -5.16
CA LEU A 197 -11.25 -2.99 -6.22
C LEU A 197 -12.34 -1.93 -6.32
N PHE A 198 -11.95 -0.66 -6.36
CA PHE A 198 -12.81 0.48 -6.66
C PHE A 198 -12.22 1.19 -7.88
N GLY A 199 -12.96 1.29 -8.98
CA GLY A 199 -12.56 2.09 -10.14
C GLY A 199 -12.59 3.57 -9.79
N GLU A 200 -13.70 3.99 -9.20
CA GLU A 200 -14.02 5.37 -8.87
C GLU A 200 -14.49 6.14 -10.11
N ALA A 201 -13.88 7.25 -10.51
CA ALA A 201 -14.43 8.09 -11.58
C ALA A 201 -13.76 7.82 -12.93
N GLY A 202 -14.51 7.31 -13.90
CA GLY A 202 -14.02 7.08 -15.26
C GLY A 202 -14.49 5.74 -15.82
N ASP A 203 -14.05 5.40 -17.03
CA ASP A 203 -14.39 4.11 -17.65
C ASP A 203 -13.32 3.08 -17.29
N ASP A 204 -13.59 2.26 -16.28
CA ASP A 204 -12.60 1.42 -15.63
C ASP A 204 -12.62 -0.05 -16.05
N HIS A 205 -11.47 -0.70 -15.87
CA HIS A 205 -11.33 -2.14 -16.04
C HIS A 205 -10.89 -2.81 -14.74
N LEU A 206 -11.81 -3.50 -14.10
CA LEU A 206 -11.59 -4.20 -12.84
C LEU A 206 -11.61 -5.71 -13.06
N GLN A 207 -10.55 -6.40 -12.64
CA GLN A 207 -10.48 -7.86 -12.74
C GLN A 207 -10.01 -8.48 -11.42
N ALA A 208 -10.86 -9.30 -10.81
CA ALA A 208 -10.44 -10.14 -9.69
C ALA A 208 -9.43 -11.22 -10.13
N GLY A 209 -8.46 -11.51 -9.26
CA GLY A 209 -7.47 -12.56 -9.52
C GLY A 209 -8.00 -13.98 -9.29
N PHE A 210 -7.31 -14.94 -9.87
CA PHE A 210 -7.62 -16.37 -9.75
C PHE A 210 -6.80 -17.05 -8.66
N SER A 211 -7.38 -18.01 -7.95
CA SER A 211 -6.67 -18.88 -7.02
C SER A 211 -7.38 -20.20 -6.77
N SER A 212 -6.64 -21.19 -6.24
CA SER A 212 -7.21 -22.47 -5.82
C SER A 212 -7.87 -22.41 -4.44
N ALA A 213 -7.62 -21.33 -3.68
CA ALA A 213 -8.19 -21.14 -2.36
C ALA A 213 -9.56 -20.48 -2.46
N HIS A 214 -10.47 -20.80 -1.54
CA HIS A 214 -11.71 -20.06 -1.42
C HIS A 214 -11.40 -18.62 -0.94
N LYS A 215 -11.89 -17.65 -1.69
CA LYS A 215 -11.74 -16.22 -1.41
C LYS A 215 -13.03 -15.48 -1.76
N TRP A 216 -13.08 -14.21 -1.41
CA TRP A 216 -14.13 -13.31 -1.83
C TRP A 216 -13.50 -12.09 -2.52
N ASN A 217 -14.24 -11.52 -3.47
CA ASN A 217 -13.86 -10.33 -4.20
C ASN A 217 -15.03 -9.34 -4.19
N LEU A 218 -14.71 -8.07 -3.97
CA LEU A 218 -15.63 -6.95 -4.21
C LEU A 218 -15.02 -6.08 -5.31
N LEU A 219 -15.76 -5.89 -6.38
CA LEU A 219 -15.44 -4.96 -7.47
C LEU A 219 -16.57 -3.94 -7.54
N ASN A 220 -16.22 -2.67 -7.51
CA ASN A 220 -17.13 -1.55 -7.72
C ASN A 220 -16.52 -0.67 -8.81
N GLY A 221 -17.23 -0.53 -9.93
CA GLY A 221 -16.82 0.31 -11.06
C GLY A 221 -16.84 1.77 -10.62
N GLY A 222 -18.04 2.28 -10.40
CA GLY A 222 -18.25 3.66 -9.98
C GLY A 222 -19.08 4.38 -11.04
N PRO A 223 -18.99 5.71 -11.15
CA PRO A 223 -19.51 6.40 -12.32
C PRO A 223 -18.61 6.20 -13.55
N GLY A 224 -19.17 5.72 -14.65
CA GLY A 224 -18.52 5.52 -15.95
C GLY A 224 -18.97 4.22 -16.61
N ASP A 225 -18.57 3.99 -17.86
CA ASP A 225 -18.90 2.74 -18.55
C ASP A 225 -17.85 1.67 -18.21
N ASP A 226 -18.12 0.85 -17.19
CA ASP A 226 -17.11 -0.01 -16.58
C ASP A 226 -17.11 -1.45 -17.10
N THR A 227 -15.98 -2.12 -16.93
CA THR A 227 -15.82 -3.55 -17.21
C THR A 227 -15.34 -4.30 -15.97
N LEU A 228 -16.21 -5.13 -15.40
CA LEU A 228 -15.96 -5.86 -14.15
C LEU A 228 -15.89 -7.38 -14.37
N LEU A 229 -14.73 -7.97 -14.12
CA LEU A 229 -14.49 -9.40 -14.26
C LEU A 229 -14.32 -10.07 -12.89
N GLY A 230 -15.29 -10.90 -12.54
CA GLY A 230 -15.21 -11.79 -11.37
C GLY A 230 -14.10 -12.84 -11.52
N GLY A 231 -13.57 -13.28 -10.39
CA GLY A 231 -12.48 -14.25 -10.31
C GLY A 231 -12.89 -15.53 -9.58
N SER A 232 -11.90 -16.22 -9.04
CA SER A 232 -12.14 -17.38 -8.18
C SER A 232 -12.85 -16.98 -6.89
N GLY A 233 -13.77 -17.83 -6.42
CA GLY A 233 -14.48 -17.67 -5.15
C GLY A 233 -15.80 -16.90 -5.26
N ASP A 234 -16.16 -16.20 -4.19
CA ASP A 234 -17.39 -15.40 -4.14
C ASP A 234 -17.15 -14.00 -4.68
N ASN A 235 -17.96 -13.57 -5.65
CA ASN A 235 -17.80 -12.28 -6.29
C ASN A 235 -19.01 -11.39 -6.02
N TYR A 236 -18.74 -10.12 -5.72
CA TYR A 236 -19.72 -9.05 -5.64
C TYR A 236 -19.28 -8.00 -6.66
N LEU A 237 -20.05 -7.85 -7.72
CA LEU A 237 -19.77 -6.92 -8.82
C LEU A 237 -20.82 -5.82 -8.81
N HIS A 238 -20.38 -4.59 -8.65
CA HIS A 238 -21.20 -3.38 -8.62
C HIS A 238 -20.79 -2.49 -9.80
N GLY A 239 -21.66 -2.35 -10.80
CA GLY A 239 -21.42 -1.41 -11.91
C GLY A 239 -21.54 0.04 -11.42
N GLU A 240 -22.63 0.31 -10.69
CA GLU A 240 -23.02 1.63 -10.16
C GLU A 240 -23.68 2.52 -11.21
N GLY A 241 -22.96 3.35 -11.97
CA GLY A 241 -23.62 4.24 -12.93
C GLY A 241 -22.90 4.31 -14.25
N GLY A 242 -23.58 4.00 -15.34
CA GLY A 242 -23.00 3.92 -16.68
C GLY A 242 -23.54 2.69 -17.41
N ASP A 243 -23.13 2.45 -18.65
CA ASP A 243 -23.51 1.23 -19.37
C ASP A 243 -22.42 0.15 -19.15
N ASP A 244 -22.59 -0.70 -18.12
CA ASP A 244 -21.51 -1.57 -17.64
C ASP A 244 -21.49 -2.98 -18.25
N GLU A 245 -20.30 -3.59 -18.36
CA GLU A 245 -20.12 -5.02 -18.65
C GLU A 245 -19.63 -5.80 -17.42
N LEU A 246 -20.53 -6.61 -16.82
CA LEU A 246 -20.23 -7.45 -15.67
C LEU A 246 -20.11 -8.92 -16.08
N VAL A 247 -18.95 -9.53 -15.82
CA VAL A 247 -18.65 -10.90 -16.22
C VAL A 247 -18.40 -11.78 -15.00
N GLY A 248 -19.25 -12.78 -14.79
CA GLY A 248 -19.06 -13.78 -13.74
C GLY A 248 -17.96 -14.79 -14.07
N HIS A 249 -17.43 -15.43 -13.02
CA HIS A 249 -16.59 -16.61 -13.15
C HIS A 249 -17.00 -17.71 -12.18
N ASP A 250 -16.98 -17.45 -10.87
CA ASP A 250 -17.51 -18.37 -9.87
C ASP A 250 -18.86 -17.83 -9.35
N ARG A 251 -19.27 -18.18 -8.12
CA ARG A 251 -20.53 -17.69 -7.55
C ARG A 251 -20.48 -16.16 -7.50
N THR A 252 -21.42 -15.52 -8.16
CA THR A 252 -21.41 -14.06 -8.34
C THR A 252 -22.75 -13.44 -7.96
N SER A 253 -22.69 -12.35 -7.21
CA SER A 253 -23.80 -11.41 -7.04
C SER A 253 -23.53 -10.20 -7.91
N PHE A 254 -24.40 -9.97 -8.88
CA PHE A 254 -24.34 -8.85 -9.82
C PHE A 254 -25.30 -7.76 -9.33
N PHE A 255 -24.77 -6.55 -9.20
CA PHE A 255 -25.51 -5.32 -8.97
C PHE A 255 -25.15 -4.40 -10.13
N THR A 256 -26.06 -4.27 -11.09
CA THR A 256 -25.73 -3.57 -12.34
C THR A 256 -25.67 -2.07 -12.09
N GLY A 257 -26.78 -1.48 -11.62
CA GLY A 257 -26.82 -0.08 -11.24
C GLY A 257 -27.77 0.73 -12.12
N GLU A 258 -27.43 1.99 -12.36
CA GLU A 258 -28.08 2.85 -13.34
C GLU A 258 -27.42 2.67 -14.71
N GLY A 259 -28.20 2.48 -15.76
CA GLY A 259 -27.65 2.29 -17.11
C GLY A 259 -28.40 1.25 -17.90
N ASN A 260 -27.80 0.81 -19.00
CA ASN A 260 -28.22 -0.35 -19.78
C ASN A 260 -27.10 -1.40 -19.75
N ASP A 261 -27.12 -2.19 -18.69
CA ASP A 261 -25.97 -3.02 -18.37
C ASP A 261 -26.02 -4.37 -19.06
N ARG A 262 -24.86 -5.02 -19.15
CA ARG A 262 -24.71 -6.35 -19.70
C ARG A 262 -24.05 -7.29 -18.72
N ILE A 263 -24.75 -8.36 -18.35
CA ILE A 263 -24.17 -9.47 -17.60
C ILE A 263 -23.83 -10.64 -18.52
N ARG A 264 -22.63 -11.20 -18.34
CA ARG A 264 -22.17 -12.41 -19.03
C ARG A 264 -21.72 -13.48 -18.04
N ASN A 265 -21.79 -14.73 -18.50
CA ASN A 265 -21.36 -15.91 -17.75
C ASN A 265 -22.06 -16.09 -16.39
N ASN A 266 -23.30 -15.59 -16.26
CA ASN A 266 -24.13 -15.91 -15.11
C ASN A 266 -24.52 -17.39 -15.09
N ARG A 267 -24.73 -17.94 -13.89
CA ARG A 267 -24.95 -19.37 -13.62
C ARG A 267 -26.07 -19.55 -12.60
N SER A 268 -26.53 -20.78 -12.42
CA SER A 268 -27.66 -21.09 -11.54
C SER A 268 -27.50 -20.74 -10.06
N LYS A 269 -26.26 -20.54 -9.59
CA LYS A 269 -25.96 -20.14 -8.20
C LYS A 269 -25.84 -18.63 -8.00
N ASP A 270 -25.93 -17.87 -9.09
CA ASP A 270 -25.70 -16.43 -9.06
C ASP A 270 -26.97 -15.68 -8.70
N ARG A 271 -26.77 -14.46 -8.22
CA ARG A 271 -27.85 -13.50 -7.91
C ARG A 271 -27.68 -12.29 -8.80
N ILE A 272 -28.76 -11.83 -9.38
CA ILE A 272 -28.77 -10.68 -10.28
C ILE A 272 -29.76 -9.66 -9.72
N PHE A 273 -29.24 -8.47 -9.44
CA PHE A 273 -29.99 -7.27 -9.09
C PHE A 273 -29.79 -6.29 -10.23
N ALA A 274 -30.79 -6.22 -11.12
CA ALA A 274 -30.64 -5.49 -12.38
C ALA A 274 -31.89 -4.68 -12.73
N GLY A 275 -31.67 -3.59 -13.46
CA GLY A 275 -32.71 -2.73 -14.02
C GLY A 275 -33.49 -3.42 -15.14
N ALA A 276 -34.62 -2.82 -15.52
CA ALA A 276 -35.51 -3.38 -16.52
C ALA A 276 -34.89 -3.42 -17.95
N ASN A 277 -33.86 -2.61 -18.20
CA ASN A 277 -33.21 -2.51 -19.51
C ASN A 277 -31.93 -3.35 -19.62
N ASP A 278 -31.55 -4.08 -18.57
CA ASP A 278 -30.28 -4.80 -18.54
C ASP A 278 -30.37 -6.15 -19.25
N HIS A 279 -29.25 -6.56 -19.83
CA HIS A 279 -29.17 -7.69 -20.73
C HIS A 279 -28.36 -8.83 -20.12
N PHE A 280 -29.01 -9.98 -19.93
CA PHE A 280 -28.36 -11.18 -19.38
C PHE A 280 -29.06 -12.48 -19.84
N ASP A 281 -28.38 -13.62 -19.70
CA ASP A 281 -28.95 -14.92 -20.07
C ASP A 281 -29.92 -15.42 -18.98
N THR A 282 -31.22 -15.31 -19.25
CA THR A 282 -32.29 -15.74 -18.35
C THR A 282 -32.44 -17.26 -18.25
N THR A 283 -31.77 -18.03 -19.12
CA THR A 283 -31.89 -19.49 -19.18
C THR A 283 -30.94 -20.23 -18.24
N GLN A 284 -29.95 -19.53 -17.66
CA GLN A 284 -28.93 -20.12 -16.78
C GLN A 284 -29.45 -20.43 -15.37
N GLY A 285 -30.67 -20.01 -15.04
CA GLY A 285 -31.32 -20.29 -13.75
C GLY A 285 -30.81 -19.47 -12.58
N SER A 286 -30.16 -18.32 -12.83
CA SER A 286 -29.76 -17.37 -11.78
C SER A 286 -30.99 -16.80 -11.06
N ALA A 287 -30.85 -16.47 -9.79
CA ALA A 287 -31.92 -15.78 -9.05
C ALA A 287 -31.92 -14.30 -9.42
N PHE A 288 -32.99 -13.83 -10.08
CA PHE A 288 -33.12 -12.44 -10.53
C PHE A 288 -34.09 -11.65 -9.64
N THR A 289 -33.69 -10.43 -9.31
CA THR A 289 -34.51 -9.40 -8.68
C THR A 289 -34.41 -8.13 -9.51
N GLU A 290 -35.54 -7.67 -10.05
CA GLU A 290 -35.60 -6.37 -10.71
C GLU A 290 -35.42 -5.26 -9.67
N VAL A 291 -34.48 -4.36 -9.91
CA VAL A 291 -34.26 -3.17 -9.09
C VAL A 291 -34.84 -1.97 -9.83
N LYS A 292 -35.66 -1.19 -9.14
CA LYS A 292 -36.15 0.08 -9.67
C LYS A 292 -35.25 1.19 -9.15
N PRO A 293 -34.81 2.11 -10.01
CA PRO A 293 -34.09 3.31 -9.56
C PRO A 293 -34.89 3.98 -8.45
N SER A 294 -34.26 4.18 -7.31
CA SER A 294 -34.85 4.95 -6.22
C SER A 294 -35.02 6.38 -6.74
N THR A 295 -36.26 6.89 -6.81
CA THR A 295 -36.52 8.31 -7.11
C THR A 295 -36.06 9.26 -6.00
N THR A 296 -35.30 8.77 -5.02
CA THR A 296 -34.71 9.55 -3.95
C THR A 296 -33.21 9.27 -3.93
N GLY A 297 -32.44 10.17 -4.55
CA GLY A 297 -31.01 10.27 -4.31
C GLY A 297 -30.78 10.76 -2.88
N GLN A 298 -30.33 9.87 -2.00
CA GLN A 298 -29.62 10.12 -0.75
C GLN A 298 -28.82 8.87 -0.37
#